data_AF-A0A7S0GGQ6-F1
#
_entry.id   AF-A0A7S0GGQ6-F1
#
_cell.length_a   1.000
_cell.length_b   1.000
_cell.length_c   1.000
_cell.angle_alpha   90.00
_cell.angle_beta   90.00
_cell.angle_gamma   90.00
#
_symmetry.space_group_name_H-M   'P 1'
#
loop_
_entity.id
_entity.type
_entity.pdbx_description
1 polymer ?
#
loop_
_entity_poly.entity_id
_entity_poly.type
_entity_poly.pdbx_seq_one_letter_code
_entity_poly.pdbx_strand_id
1 'polypeptide(L)'
;ALGNDSARVAIDVFLRYTIHGLLQTGIRNKIGTSEDSLNEAAKALVKGGDGTALAIVDCLDYLRQRVGVPRDMSYPAAQQLRAELLHISTTIESESKALESSQVR
;
A
#
# COMPACT_ATOMS: atom_id res chain seq x y z
N ALA A 1 -13.68 -16.83 -5.93
CA ALA A 1 -12.36 -16.60 -5.31
C ALA A 1 -11.50 -15.92 -6.35
N LEU A 2 -10.98 -14.71 -6.08
CA LEU A 2 -9.91 -14.15 -6.90
C LEU A 2 -8.75 -15.15 -6.88
N GLY A 3 -8.28 -15.55 -8.07
CA GLY A 3 -7.14 -16.46 -8.16
C GLY A 3 -5.91 -15.80 -7.53
N ASN A 4 -5.05 -16.60 -6.91
CA ASN A 4 -3.80 -16.12 -6.29
C ASN A 4 -2.97 -15.21 -7.23
N ASP A 5 -3.10 -15.36 -8.54
CA ASP A 5 -2.41 -14.55 -9.54
C ASP A 5 -2.86 -13.08 -9.54
N SER A 6 -4.16 -12.80 -9.39
CA SER A 6 -4.67 -11.43 -9.33
C SER A 6 -4.21 -10.73 -8.04
N ALA A 7 -4.22 -11.46 -6.92
CA ALA A 7 -3.71 -10.94 -5.65
C ALA A 7 -2.20 -10.64 -5.72
N ARG A 8 -1.41 -11.51 -6.37
CA ARG A 8 0.02 -11.28 -6.60
C ARG A 8 0.30 -10.01 -7.40
N VAL A 9 -0.46 -9.79 -8.48
CA VAL A 9 -0.33 -8.59 -9.31
C VAL A 9 -0.69 -7.34 -8.49
N ALA A 10 -1.77 -7.38 -7.71
CA ALA A 10 -2.14 -6.28 -6.84
C ALA A 10 -1.04 -5.96 -5.83
N ILE A 11 -0.49 -6.97 -5.13
CA ILE A 11 0.63 -6.79 -4.20
C ILE A 11 1.84 -6.17 -4.90
N ASP A 12 2.23 -6.67 -6.09
CA ASP A 12 3.36 -6.12 -6.84
C ASP A 12 3.18 -4.62 -7.14
N VAL A 13 1.97 -4.21 -7.54
CA VAL A 13 1.64 -2.80 -7.79
C VAL A 13 1.85 -1.95 -6.54
N PHE A 14 1.31 -2.35 -5.38
CA PHE A 14 1.45 -1.58 -4.14
C PHE A 14 2.88 -1.58 -3.58
N LEU A 15 3.64 -2.67 -3.78
CA LEU A 15 5.06 -2.69 -3.45
C LEU A 15 5.86 -1.74 -4.33
N ARG A 16 5.53 -1.61 -5.63
CA ARG A 16 6.15 -0.59 -6.49
C ARG A 16 5.85 0.82 -6.02
N TYR A 17 4.61 1.10 -5.60
CA TYR A 17 4.27 2.40 -5.00
C TYR A 17 5.08 2.66 -3.71
N THR A 18 5.28 1.64 -2.89
CA THR A 18 6.14 1.73 -1.70
C THR A 18 7.57 2.14 -2.09
N ILE A 19 8.16 1.49 -3.11
CA ILE A 19 9.51 1.86 -3.58
C ILE A 19 9.52 3.28 -4.18
N HIS A 20 8.50 3.65 -4.95
CA HIS A 20 8.39 5.02 -5.49
C HIS A 20 8.33 6.07 -4.39
N GLY A 21 7.55 5.84 -3.33
CA GLY A 21 7.48 6.72 -2.16
C GLY A 21 8.83 6.88 -1.46
N LEU A 22 9.55 5.77 -1.24
CA LEU A 22 10.91 5.79 -0.66
C LEU A 22 11.93 6.56 -1.51
N LEU A 23 11.89 6.38 -2.84
CA LEU A 23 12.78 7.10 -3.75
C LEU A 23 12.46 8.60 -3.82
N GLN A 24 11.19 8.96 -3.66
CA GLN A 24 10.75 10.36 -3.62
C GLN A 24 11.06 11.02 -2.27
N THR A 25 11.11 10.28 -1.16
CA THR A 25 11.46 10.87 0.15
C THR A 25 12.87 11.47 0.16
N GLY A 26 13.78 10.95 -0.67
CA GLY A 26 15.14 11.49 -0.86
C GLY A 26 15.23 12.64 -1.87
N ILE A 27 14.24 12.79 -2.76
CA ILE A 27 14.22 13.80 -3.82
C ILE A 27 13.12 14.80 -3.47
N ARG A 28 13.47 15.99 -2.95
CA ARG A 28 12.59 17.10 -2.54
C ARG A 28 11.61 17.65 -3.60
N ASN A 29 11.35 16.94 -4.70
CA ASN A 29 10.29 17.27 -5.65
C ASN A 29 9.04 16.47 -5.31
N LYS A 30 8.10 17.12 -4.61
CA LYS A 30 6.67 16.79 -4.64
C LYS A 30 6.22 16.78 -6.10
N ILE A 31 6.19 15.61 -6.72
CA ILE A 31 5.46 15.42 -7.97
C ILE A 31 4.16 14.74 -7.56
N GLY A 32 3.07 15.52 -7.49
CA GLY A 32 1.73 15.06 -7.08
C GLY A 32 1.20 13.86 -7.89
N THR A 33 1.83 13.52 -9.01
CA THR A 33 1.45 12.38 -9.86
C THR A 33 1.51 11.03 -9.16
N SER A 34 2.41 10.83 -8.19
CA SER A 34 2.59 9.53 -7.53
C SER A 34 1.48 9.21 -6.53
N GLU A 35 1.06 10.22 -5.78
CA GLU A 35 0.03 10.10 -4.74
C GLU A 35 -1.37 9.97 -5.37
N ASP A 36 -1.63 10.75 -6.42
CA ASP A 36 -2.85 10.60 -7.22
C ASP A 36 -2.97 9.21 -7.85
N SER A 37 -1.86 8.68 -8.40
CA SER A 37 -1.83 7.33 -8.99
C SER A 37 -2.06 6.23 -7.95
N LEU A 38 -1.51 6.40 -6.74
CA LEU A 38 -1.76 5.49 -5.62
C LEU A 38 -3.24 5.49 -5.23
N ASN A 39 -3.85 6.67 -5.09
CA ASN A 39 -5.25 6.80 -4.73
C ASN A 39 -6.16 6.15 -5.77
N GLU A 40 -5.89 6.33 -7.07
CA GLU A 40 -6.65 5.66 -8.13
C GLU A 40 -6.45 4.14 -8.12
N ALA A 41 -5.24 3.65 -7.85
CA ALA A 41 -4.99 2.22 -7.69
C ALA A 41 -5.75 1.64 -6.49
N ALA A 42 -5.78 2.34 -5.35
CA ALA A 42 -6.53 1.95 -4.17
C ALA A 42 -8.04 1.92 -4.43
N LYS A 43 -8.59 2.93 -5.10
CA LYS A 43 -10.00 2.94 -5.53
C LYS A 43 -10.33 1.77 -6.46
N ALA A 44 -9.45 1.47 -7.42
CA ALA A 44 -9.64 0.35 -8.34
C ALA A 44 -9.64 -1.00 -7.59
N LEU A 45 -8.75 -1.16 -6.60
CA LEU A 45 -8.71 -2.34 -5.73
C LEU A 45 -10.02 -2.50 -4.94
N VAL A 46 -10.46 -1.43 -4.27
CA VAL A 46 -11.67 -1.42 -3.44
C VAL A 46 -12.93 -1.70 -4.28
N LYS A 47 -13.02 -1.15 -5.50
CA LYS A 47 -14.09 -1.50 -6.46
C LYS A 47 -14.08 -2.98 -6.85
N GLY A 48 -12.93 -3.65 -6.76
CA GLY A 48 -12.79 -5.10 -6.96
C GLY A 48 -13.33 -5.95 -5.79
N GLY A 49 -13.73 -5.32 -4.67
CA GLY A 49 -14.37 -5.93 -3.52
C GLY A 49 -13.58 -5.75 -2.22
N ASP A 50 -14.29 -5.42 -1.14
CA ASP A 50 -13.70 -5.06 0.16
C ASP A 50 -12.85 -6.18 0.77
N GLY A 51 -13.28 -7.43 0.63
CA GLY A 51 -12.51 -8.59 1.10
C GLY A 51 -11.14 -8.70 0.44
N THR A 52 -11.01 -8.22 -0.79
CA THR A 52 -9.72 -8.17 -1.50
C THR A 52 -8.85 -7.04 -0.95
N ALA A 53 -9.43 -5.86 -0.75
CA ALA A 53 -8.69 -4.72 -0.20
C ALA A 53 -8.14 -5.04 1.21
N LEU A 54 -8.96 -5.63 2.07
CA LEU A 54 -8.56 -6.07 3.41
C LEU A 54 -7.45 -7.13 3.36
N ALA A 55 -7.57 -8.13 2.49
CA ALA A 55 -6.53 -9.16 2.34
C ALA A 55 -5.18 -8.57 1.88
N ILE A 56 -5.21 -7.54 1.02
CA ILE A 56 -3.98 -6.83 0.59
C ILE A 56 -3.39 -6.02 1.74
N VAL A 57 -4.22 -5.33 2.53
CA VAL A 57 -3.78 -4.62 3.74
C VAL A 57 -3.11 -5.60 4.72
N ASP A 58 -3.73 -6.75 4.99
CA ASP A 58 -3.14 -7.80 5.84
C ASP A 58 -1.78 -8.29 5.30
N CYS A 59 -1.64 -8.43 3.97
CA CYS A 59 -0.37 -8.80 3.36
C CYS A 59 0.72 -7.73 3.57
N LEU A 60 0.38 -6.46 3.37
CA LEU A 60 1.33 -5.35 3.57
C LEU A 60 1.74 -5.23 5.04
N ASP A 61 0.80 -5.42 5.96
CA ASP A 61 1.08 -5.39 7.39
C ASP A 61 1.94 -6.57 7.84
N TYR A 62 1.69 -7.76 7.30
CA TYR A 62 2.57 -8.91 7.52
C TYR A 62 4.00 -8.60 7.07
N LEU A 63 4.19 -8.01 5.87
CA LEU A 63 5.51 -7.62 5.39
C LEU A 63 6.17 -6.58 6.30
N ARG A 64 5.42 -5.55 6.73
CA ARG A 64 5.91 -4.51 7.65
C ARG A 64 6.43 -5.09 8.96
N GLN A 65 5.70 -6.05 9.53
CA GLN A 65 6.10 -6.75 10.77
C GLN A 65 7.32 -7.67 10.57
N ARG A 66 7.54 -8.15 9.34
CA ARG A 66 8.63 -9.08 9.00
C ARG A 66 9.96 -8.42 8.70
N VAL A 67 10.01 -7.12 8.43
CA VAL A 67 11.27 -6.38 8.23
C VAL A 67 12.12 -6.50 9.51
N GLY A 68 13.24 -7.23 9.46
CA GLY A 68 14.10 -7.50 10.61
C GLY A 68 15.37 -6.63 10.65
N VAL A 69 15.80 -6.26 11.86
CA VAL A 69 17.05 -5.52 12.11
C VAL A 69 17.88 -6.32 13.13
N PRO A 70 19.20 -6.54 12.90
CA PRO A 70 20.03 -6.03 11.80
C PRO A 70 20.08 -6.93 10.56
N ARG A 71 19.32 -8.03 10.54
CA ARG A 71 19.42 -9.08 9.50
C ARG A 71 19.16 -8.58 8.08
N ASP A 72 18.09 -7.82 7.87
CA ASP A 72 17.65 -7.46 6.52
C ASP A 72 18.19 -6.09 6.08
N MET A 73 18.29 -5.13 7.01
CA MET A 73 18.82 -3.78 6.75
C MET A 73 19.18 -3.02 8.04
N SER A 74 19.73 -1.82 7.89
CA SER A 74 19.99 -0.90 9.00
C SER A 74 18.70 -0.38 9.62
N TYR A 75 18.75 -0.01 10.91
CA TYR A 75 17.60 0.57 11.62
C TYR A 75 16.93 1.75 10.88
N PRO A 76 17.65 2.79 10.40
CA PRO A 76 17.00 3.91 9.71
C PRO A 76 16.33 3.49 8.38
N ALA A 77 16.91 2.55 7.64
CA ALA A 77 16.30 2.03 6.42
C ALA A 77 15.02 1.23 6.74
N ALA A 78 15.06 0.38 7.75
CA ALA A 78 13.89 -0.38 8.20
C ALA A 78 12.76 0.53 8.68
N GLN A 79 13.11 1.62 9.38
CA GLN A 79 12.13 2.60 9.84
C GLN A 79 11.41 3.27 8.66
N GLN A 80 12.14 3.71 7.64
CA GLN A 80 11.54 4.33 6.45
C GLN A 80 10.65 3.36 5.68
N LEU A 81 11.15 2.14 5.41
CA LEU A 81 10.36 1.11 4.71
C LEU A 81 9.06 0.79 5.46
N ARG A 82 9.13 0.63 6.78
CA ARG A 82 7.93 0.34 7.60
C ARG A 82 6.94 1.50 7.60
N ALA A 83 7.43 2.74 7.61
CA ALA A 83 6.58 3.93 7.54
C ALA A 83 5.85 4.01 6.19
N GLU A 84 6.55 3.71 5.10
CA GLU A 84 5.97 3.73 3.76
C GLU A 84 4.94 2.60 3.58
N LEU A 85 5.24 1.38 4.02
CA LEU A 85 4.28 0.27 4.01
C LEU A 85 3.01 0.60 4.82
N LEU A 86 3.17 1.30 5.95
CA LEU A 86 2.03 1.77 6.74
C LEU A 86 1.23 2.82 5.97
N HIS A 87 1.90 3.79 5.33
CA HIS A 87 1.22 4.82 4.52
C HIS A 87 0.35 4.19 3.45
N ILE A 88 0.89 3.28 2.63
CA ILE A 88 0.13 2.58 1.59
C ILE A 88 -1.07 1.82 2.18
N SER A 89 -0.86 1.10 3.30
CA SER A 89 -1.93 0.34 3.97
C SER A 89 -3.06 1.26 4.43
N THR A 90 -2.73 2.39 5.07
CA THR A 90 -3.73 3.36 5.53
C THR A 90 -4.48 4.03 4.38
N THR A 91 -3.84 4.25 3.24
CA THR A 91 -4.49 4.79 2.03
C THR A 91 -5.56 3.81 1.52
N ILE A 92 -5.22 2.53 1.40
CA ILE A 92 -6.18 1.50 0.96
C ILE A 92 -7.36 1.40 1.94
N GLU A 93 -7.09 1.38 3.25
CA GLU A 93 -8.15 1.35 4.26
C GLU A 93 -9.07 2.57 4.20
N SER A 94 -8.50 3.75 3.95
CA SER A 94 -9.27 4.99 3.86
C SER A 94 -10.24 4.98 2.68
N GLU A 95 -9.80 4.45 1.53
CA GLU A 95 -10.64 4.28 0.34
C GLU A 95 -11.72 3.21 0.55
N SER A 96 -11.42 2.13 1.28
CA SER A 96 -12.42 1.12 1.66
C SER A 96 -13.55 1.74 2.48
N LYS A 97 -13.21 2.55 3.50
CA LYS A 97 -14.19 3.25 4.36
C LYS A 97 -15.00 4.30 3.60
N ALA A 98 -14.38 4.97 2.61
CA ALA A 98 -15.04 5.95 1.77
C ALA A 98 -16.09 5.32 0.84
N LEU A 99 -15.83 4.11 0.32
CA LEU A 99 -16.77 3.36 -0.51
C LEU A 99 -18.01 2.94 0.30
N GLU A 100 -17.81 2.38 1.50
CA GLU A 100 -18.90 1.99 2.40
C GLU A 100 -19.82 3.17 2.72
N SER A 101 -19.24 4.34 3.02
CA SER A 101 -19.98 5.57 3.33
C SER A 101 -20.80 6.09 2.14
N SER A 102 -20.41 5.74 0.91
CA SER A 102 -21.10 6.12 -0.32
C SER A 102 -22.24 5.16 -0.70
N GLN A 103 -22.16 3.89 -0.30
CA GLN A 103 -23.21 2.89 -0.55
C GLN A 103 -24.41 2.97 0.41
N VAL A 104 -24.22 3.62 1.57
CA VAL A 104 -25.29 3.80 2.59
C VAL A 104 -26.20 5.00 2.29
N ARG A 105 -25.89 5.81 1.26
CA ARG A 105 -26.72 6.93 0.80
C ARG A 105 -27.60 6.53 -0.38
#